data_AF-A0A7L4NQV3-F1
#
_entry.id   AF-A0A7L4NQV3-F1
#
_cell.length_a   1.000
_cell.length_b   1.000
_cell.length_c   1.000
_cell.angle_alpha   90.00
_cell.angle_beta   90.00
_cell.angle_gamma   90.00
#
_symmetry.space_group_name_H-M   'P 1'
#
loop_
_entity.id
_entity.type
_entity.pdbx_description
1 polymer ?
#
loop_
_entity_poly.entity_id
_entity_poly.type
_entity_poly.pdbx_seq_one_letter_code
_entity_poly.pdbx_strand_id
1 'polypeptide(L)'
;MLPLSRAYATLQLVTNPYQADVDGVRFLGTSGQNISDIFKYSSMEDYLEILEWTLLAGHLCPTAPDTLGCYPFYKSDPFIITECPHVYFCGNAPRFQSKLLEGE
;
A
#
# COMPACT_ATOMS: atom_id res chain seq x y z
N MET A 1 1.66 -17.60 15.51
CA MET A 1 0.20 -17.41 15.68
C MET A 1 -0.06 -16.70 16.99
N LEU A 2 -1.16 -15.95 17.13
CA LEU A 2 -1.56 -15.22 18.34
C LEU A 2 -2.63 -16.02 19.10
N PRO A 3 -2.28 -17.01 19.95
CA PRO A 3 -3.24 -17.98 20.50
C PRO A 3 -4.25 -17.35 21.47
N LEU A 4 -3.81 -16.39 22.28
CA LEU A 4 -4.68 -15.73 23.27
C LEU A 4 -5.66 -14.78 22.61
N SER A 5 -5.19 -13.97 21.65
CA SER A 5 -6.02 -12.98 20.96
C SER A 5 -7.02 -13.60 19.98
N ARG A 6 -6.72 -14.79 19.43
CA ARG A 6 -7.60 -15.51 18.49
C ARG A 6 -8.96 -15.89 19.10
N ALA A 7 -9.07 -15.97 20.43
CA ALA A 7 -10.33 -16.26 21.10
C ALA A 7 -11.39 -15.14 20.90
N TYR A 8 -10.96 -13.92 20.55
CA TYR A 8 -11.84 -12.78 20.36
C TYR A 8 -12.23 -12.62 18.89
N ALA A 9 -13.53 -12.51 18.61
CA ALA A 9 -14.06 -12.30 17.26
C ALA A 9 -13.68 -10.94 16.64
N THR A 10 -13.17 -10.00 17.45
CA THR A 10 -12.73 -8.68 17.01
C THR A 10 -11.33 -8.68 16.37
N LEU A 11 -10.57 -9.77 16.50
CA LEU A 11 -9.27 -9.89 15.84
C LEU A 11 -9.45 -10.39 14.40
N GLN A 12 -8.95 -9.61 13.46
CA GLN A 12 -8.81 -10.02 12.06
C GLN A 12 -7.34 -9.92 11.65
N LEU A 13 -6.80 -11.01 11.10
CA LEU A 13 -5.46 -11.05 10.52
C LEU A 13 -5.62 -10.94 9.00
N VAL A 14 -5.07 -9.88 8.42
CA VAL A 14 -5.25 -9.53 7.01
C VAL A 14 -3.94 -9.62 6.24
N THR A 15 -4.04 -9.54 4.91
CA THR A 15 -2.90 -9.62 4.00
C THR A 15 -2.18 -8.29 3.86
N ASN A 16 -1.06 -8.31 3.13
CA ASN A 16 -0.41 -7.12 2.59
C ASN A 16 -0.24 -7.32 1.08
N PRO A 17 -0.70 -6.40 0.21
CA PRO A 17 -1.50 -5.21 0.49
C PRO A 17 -2.87 -5.49 1.15
N TYR A 18 -3.50 -4.47 1.73
CA TYR A 18 -4.83 -4.56 2.34
C TYR A 18 -5.77 -3.47 1.83
N GLN A 19 -7.03 -3.85 1.61
CA GLN A 19 -8.11 -2.97 1.24
C GLN A 19 -9.33 -3.24 2.13
N ALA A 20 -10.00 -2.18 2.58
CA ALA A 20 -11.21 -2.27 3.38
C ALA A 20 -12.16 -1.10 3.09
N ASP A 21 -13.46 -1.35 3.27
CA ASP A 21 -14.45 -0.29 3.43
C ASP A 21 -14.82 -0.21 4.91
N VAL A 22 -14.70 0.99 5.49
CA VAL A 22 -15.06 1.28 6.88
C VAL A 22 -16.05 2.43 6.85
N ASP A 23 -17.32 2.13 7.13
CA ASP A 23 -18.42 3.11 7.14
C ASP A 23 -18.50 3.95 5.85
N GLY A 24 -18.29 3.31 4.68
CA GLY A 24 -18.32 3.97 3.37
C GLY A 24 -17.01 4.65 2.95
N VAL A 25 -15.96 4.55 3.78
CA VAL A 25 -14.62 5.07 3.47
C VAL A 25 -13.73 3.93 3.00
N ARG A 26 -13.27 4.00 1.74
CA ARG A 26 -12.36 3.03 1.14
C ARG A 26 -10.92 3.31 1.54
N PHE A 27 -10.32 2.38 2.27
CA PHE A 27 -8.90 2.37 2.63
C PHE A 27 -8.15 1.40 1.74
N LEU A 28 -6.98 1.83 1.28
CA LEU A 28 -6.00 0.98 0.60
C LEU A 28 -4.62 1.29 1.18
N GLY A 29 -3.83 0.26 1.49
CA GLY A 29 -2.49 0.50 1.96
C GLY A 29 -1.61 -0.74 2.04
N THR A 30 -0.33 -0.47 2.28
CA THR A 30 0.72 -1.48 2.41
C THR A 30 1.48 -1.31 3.72
N SER A 31 2.25 -2.32 4.10
CA SER A 31 3.19 -2.20 5.22
C SER A 31 4.48 -1.42 4.88
N GLY A 32 4.56 -0.76 3.71
CA GLY A 32 5.64 0.17 3.35
C GLY A 32 6.76 -0.40 2.49
N GLN A 33 6.81 -1.72 2.24
CA GLN A 33 7.91 -2.35 1.48
C GLN A 33 8.05 -1.77 0.07
N ASN A 34 6.94 -1.53 -0.63
CA ASN A 34 6.90 -0.92 -1.96
C ASN A 34 7.52 0.48 -1.96
N ILE A 35 7.18 1.33 -0.98
CA ILE A 35 7.69 2.70 -0.88
C ILE A 35 9.18 2.69 -0.54
N SER A 36 9.60 1.86 0.42
CA SER A 36 11.01 1.69 0.75
C SER A 36 11.83 1.11 -0.40
N ASP A 37 11.23 0.28 -1.26
CA ASP A 37 11.92 -0.27 -2.43
C ASP A 37 12.12 0.81 -3.50
N ILE A 38 11.08 1.57 -3.84
CA ILE A 38 11.20 2.72 -4.76
C ILE A 38 12.21 3.75 -4.23
N PHE A 39 12.22 4.03 -2.93
CA PHE A 39 13.19 4.94 -2.32
C PHE A 39 14.65 4.52 -2.55
N LYS A 40 14.96 3.22 -2.56
CA LYS A 40 16.33 2.72 -2.79
C LYS A 40 16.81 2.92 -4.24
N TYR A 41 15.88 2.97 -5.19
CA TYR A 41 16.17 2.93 -6.63
C TYR A 41 15.69 4.17 -7.39
N SER A 42 15.23 5.20 -6.69
CA SER A 42 14.83 6.49 -7.28
C SER A 42 15.61 7.64 -6.66
N SER A 43 15.45 8.84 -7.23
CA SER A 43 15.96 10.09 -6.69
C SER A 43 14.97 10.81 -5.77
N MET A 44 13.84 10.17 -5.43
CA MET A 44 12.83 10.75 -4.53
C MET A 44 13.31 10.62 -3.08
N GLU A 45 13.24 11.71 -2.32
CA GLU A 45 13.76 11.78 -0.95
C GLU A 45 12.66 11.67 0.12
N ASP A 46 11.39 11.75 -0.28
CA ASP A 46 10.26 11.80 0.63
C ASP A 46 9.29 10.63 0.41
N TYR A 47 8.95 9.92 1.49
CA TYR A 47 8.06 8.75 1.42
C TYR A 47 6.63 9.14 1.03
N LEU A 48 6.16 10.33 1.42
CA LEU A 48 4.83 10.80 1.05
C LEU A 48 4.79 11.20 -0.43
N GLU A 49 5.87 11.77 -0.97
CA GLU A 49 6.03 12.01 -2.41
C GLU A 49 6.00 10.69 -3.21
N ILE A 50 6.74 9.66 -2.78
CA ILE A 50 6.71 8.35 -3.44
C ILE A 50 5.30 7.73 -3.34
N LEU A 51 4.63 7.86 -2.20
CA LEU A 51 3.27 7.36 -2.02
C LEU A 51 2.28 8.04 -2.98
N GLU A 52 2.31 9.37 -3.08
CA GLU A 52 1.55 10.13 -4.06
C GLU A 52 1.86 9.69 -5.50
N TRP A 53 3.15 9.52 -5.81
CA TRP A 53 3.57 9.05 -7.13
C TRP A 53 3.00 7.68 -7.49
N THR A 54 2.99 6.71 -6.55
CA THR A 54 2.37 5.39 -6.80
C THR A 54 0.86 5.47 -7.04
N LEU A 55 0.18 6.41 -6.38
CA LEU A 55 -1.25 6.67 -6.60
C LEU A 55 -1.50 7.26 -7.99
N LEU A 56 -0.70 8.26 -8.39
CA LEU A 56 -0.79 8.89 -9.72
C LEU A 56 -0.43 7.92 -10.86
N ALA A 57 0.53 7.03 -10.63
CA ALA A 57 0.89 5.97 -11.56
C ALA A 57 -0.20 4.88 -11.67
N GLY A 58 -1.16 4.85 -10.75
CA GLY A 58 -2.19 3.82 -10.69
C GLY A 58 -1.63 2.43 -10.36
N HIS A 59 -0.50 2.35 -9.65
CA HIS A 59 0.19 1.09 -9.41
C HIS A 59 0.87 1.05 -8.03
N LEU A 60 0.48 0.08 -7.20
CA LEU A 60 0.98 -0.06 -5.82
C LEU A 60 2.48 -0.33 -5.74
N CYS A 61 3.02 -1.14 -6.65
CA CYS A 61 4.41 -1.60 -6.56
C CYS A 61 5.04 -1.81 -7.94
N PRO A 62 5.33 -0.74 -8.70
CA PRO A 62 5.84 -0.85 -10.07
C PRO A 62 7.23 -1.48 -10.18
N THR A 63 7.95 -1.60 -9.06
CA THR A 63 9.26 -2.25 -9.01
C THR A 63 9.19 -3.77 -8.80
N ALA A 64 7.98 -4.33 -8.60
CA ALA A 64 7.78 -5.77 -8.59
C ALA A 64 7.55 -6.30 -10.02
N PRO A 65 8.11 -7.46 -10.39
CA PRO A 65 8.91 -8.38 -9.57
C PRO A 65 10.43 -8.08 -9.52
N ASP A 66 10.90 -7.07 -10.25
CA ASP A 66 12.32 -6.88 -10.59
C ASP A 66 13.23 -6.65 -9.37
N THR A 67 12.85 -5.74 -8.46
CA THR A 67 13.63 -5.46 -7.23
C THR A 67 12.89 -5.88 -5.96
N LEU A 68 11.55 -5.85 -5.97
CA LEU A 68 10.74 -6.43 -4.91
C LEU A 68 10.03 -7.70 -5.39
N GLY A 69 10.43 -8.84 -4.85
CA GLY A 69 9.86 -10.13 -5.24
C GLY A 69 8.35 -10.20 -4.96
N CYS A 70 7.59 -10.69 -5.95
CA CYS A 70 6.17 -10.98 -5.82
C CYS A 70 5.85 -12.38 -6.35
N TYR A 71 4.62 -12.84 -6.11
CA TYR A 71 4.13 -14.07 -6.71
C TYR A 71 3.98 -13.88 -8.24
N PRO A 72 4.33 -14.88 -9.07
CA PRO A 72 4.20 -14.77 -10.53
C PRO A 72 2.74 -14.90 -10.97
N PHE A 73 2.01 -13.78 -11.00
CA PHE A 73 0.65 -13.73 -11.51
C PHE A 73 0.63 -13.81 -13.04
N TYR A 74 -0.25 -14.64 -13.61
CA TYR A 74 -0.29 -14.92 -15.06
C TYR A 74 -1.57 -14.43 -15.75
N LYS A 75 -2.61 -14.04 -15.00
CA LYS A 75 -3.89 -13.55 -15.56
C LYS A 75 -4.00 -12.04 -15.53
N SER A 76 -3.67 -11.45 -14.39
CA SER A 76 -3.85 -10.04 -14.09
C SER A 76 -2.86 -9.63 -13.01
N ASP A 77 -2.40 -8.39 -13.07
CA ASP A 77 -1.56 -7.81 -12.04
C ASP A 77 -2.43 -7.28 -10.88
N PRO A 78 -2.27 -7.79 -9.64
CA PRO A 78 -3.04 -7.33 -8.50
C PRO A 78 -2.56 -5.97 -7.94
N PHE A 79 -1.44 -5.42 -8.43
CA PHE A 79 -0.92 -4.14 -7.97
C PHE A 79 -1.51 -2.95 -8.72
N ILE A 80 -2.24 -3.17 -9.81
CA ILE A 80 -2.97 -2.12 -10.51
C ILE A 80 -4.10 -1.60 -9.61
N ILE A 81 -4.14 -0.27 -9.42
CA ILE A 81 -5.18 0.41 -8.67
C ILE A 81 -6.38 0.61 -9.61
N THR A 82 -7.43 -0.17 -9.43
CA THR A 82 -8.63 -0.13 -10.29
C THR A 82 -9.63 0.94 -9.91
N GLU A 83 -9.66 1.34 -8.64
CA GLU A 83 -10.54 2.38 -8.10
C GLU A 83 -9.74 3.31 -7.19
N CYS A 84 -10.01 4.61 -7.26
CA CYS A 84 -9.35 5.58 -6.39
C CYS A 84 -9.81 5.41 -4.93
N PRO A 85 -8.90 5.07 -3.99
CA PRO A 85 -9.24 4.97 -2.57
C PRO A 85 -9.50 6.36 -1.97
N HIS A 86 -10.35 6.42 -0.94
CA HIS A 86 -10.56 7.67 -0.19
C HIS A 86 -9.38 7.96 0.74
N VAL A 87 -8.76 6.91 1.28
CA VAL A 87 -7.55 6.99 2.11
C VAL A 87 -6.52 6.01 1.58
N TYR A 88 -5.35 6.54 1.22
CA TYR A 88 -4.20 5.76 0.78
C TYR A 88 -3.04 5.92 1.76
N PHE A 89 -2.46 4.81 2.24
CA PHE A 89 -1.43 4.85 3.28
C PHE A 89 -0.29 3.84 3.06
N CYS A 90 0.86 4.13 3.64
CA CYS A 90 1.95 3.18 3.82
C CYS A 90 2.38 3.09 5.28
N GLY A 91 2.73 1.88 5.72
CA GLY A 91 3.34 1.64 7.03
C GLY A 91 4.86 1.85 7.03
N ASN A 92 5.47 1.76 8.21
CA ASN A 92 6.93 1.77 8.41
C ASN A 92 7.70 2.95 7.78
N ALA A 93 7.04 4.08 7.52
CA ALA A 93 7.70 5.31 7.10
C ALA A 93 8.57 5.88 8.26
N PRO A 94 9.69 6.57 7.96
CA PRO A 94 10.61 7.07 8.99
C PRO A 94 10.03 8.19 9.87
N ARG A 95 8.97 8.86 9.40
CA ARG A 95 8.27 9.92 10.12
C ARG A 95 6.80 10.00 9.68
N PHE A 96 5.97 10.59 10.53
CA PHE A 96 4.57 10.85 10.20
C PHE A 96 4.44 12.02 9.22
N GLN A 97 3.64 11.82 8.17
CA GLN A 97 3.24 12.85 7.21
C GLN A 97 1.84 12.54 6.66
N SER A 98 1.14 13.58 6.17
CA SER A 98 -0.17 13.45 5.52
C SER A 98 -0.36 14.57 4.50
N LYS A 99 -1.07 14.29 3.40
CA LYS A 99 -1.46 15.28 2.37
C LYS A 99 -2.83 14.93 1.82
N LEU A 100 -3.63 15.95 1.51
CA LEU A 100 -4.88 15.81 0.76
C LEU A 100 -4.57 16.02 -0.73
N LEU A 101 -5.08 15.14 -1.57
CA LEU A 101 -4.91 15.19 -3.02
C LEU A 101 -6.29 15.29 -3.68
N GLU A 102 -6.38 16.07 -4.74
CA GLU A 102 -7.56 16.19 -5.59
C GLU A 102 -7.16 15.76 -7.01
N GLY A 103 -8.05 15.01 -7.69
CA GLY A 103 -7.85 14.67 -9.10
C GLY A 103 -8.18 15.86 -10.00
N GLU A 104 -7.57 15.89 -11.18
CA GLU A 104 -7.92 16.85 -12.25
C GLU A 104 -9.24 16.47 -12.95
#